data_AF-A0A1G3UJZ0-F1
#
_entry.id   AF-A0A1G3UJZ0-F1
#
_cell.length_a   1.000
_cell.length_b   1.000
_cell.length_c   1.000
_cell.angle_alpha   90.00
_cell.angle_beta   90.00
_cell.angle_gamma   90.00
#
_symmetry.space_group_name_H-M   'P 1'
#
loop_
_entity.id
_entity.type
_entity.pdbx_description
1 polymer ?
#
loop_
_entity_poly.entity_id
_entity_poly.type
_entity_poly.pdbx_seq_one_letter_code
_entity_poly.pdbx_strand_id
1 'polypeptide(L)'
;MNEIEYSCRELLTSNDINLNSEIDFDVNGEIHTLSFGYIIETFMMASHASQLAFLAALQKAMQSNDEGVEKFFEGMGQLLLMTHLSKNIETP
;
A
#
# COMPACT_ATOMS: atom_id res chain seq x y z
N MET A 1 10.98 12.56 -2.62
CA MET A 1 9.60 12.24 -3.05
C MET A 1 9.52 12.41 -4.55
N ASN A 2 9.14 11.36 -5.27
CA ASN A 2 8.91 11.44 -6.72
C ASN A 2 7.48 11.94 -7.02
N GLU A 3 7.18 12.32 -8.26
CA GLU A 3 5.87 12.90 -8.63
C GLU A 3 4.70 11.95 -8.36
N ILE A 4 4.90 10.63 -8.49
CA ILE A 4 3.87 9.62 -8.27
C ILE A 4 3.59 9.45 -6.78
N GLU A 5 4.63 9.42 -5.95
CA GLU A 5 4.53 9.38 -4.50
C GLU A 5 3.77 10.60 -3.97
N TYR A 6 4.14 11.80 -4.45
CA TYR A 6 3.41 13.03 -4.14
C TYR A 6 1.93 12.91 -4.50
N SER A 7 1.65 12.44 -5.72
CA SER A 7 0.27 12.25 -6.20
C SER A 7 -0.53 11.27 -5.32
N CYS A 8 0.07 10.16 -4.88
CA CYS A 8 -0.59 9.22 -3.98
C CYS A 8 -0.91 9.85 -2.63
N ARG A 9 0.05 10.58 -2.04
CA ARG A 9 -0.12 11.24 -0.74
C ARG A 9 -1.19 12.34 -0.81
N GLU A 10 -1.13 13.18 -1.84
CA GLU A 10 -2.11 14.25 -2.06
C GLU A 10 -3.51 13.70 -2.29
N LEU A 11 -3.64 12.57 -3.00
CA LEU A 11 -4.93 11.94 -3.24
C LEU A 11 -5.59 11.51 -1.93
N LEU A 12 -4.81 10.99 -0.98
CA LEU A 12 -5.32 10.59 0.33
C LEU A 12 -5.64 11.79 1.21
N THR A 13 -4.71 12.73 1.36
CA THR A 13 -4.90 13.91 2.22
C THR A 13 -6.03 14.81 1.73
N SER A 14 -6.20 14.96 0.42
CA SER A 14 -7.30 15.75 -0.17
C SER A 14 -8.67 15.12 0.06
N ASN A 15 -8.73 13.84 0.41
CA ASN A 15 -9.95 13.12 0.77
C ASN A 15 -10.04 12.84 2.28
N ASP A 16 -9.30 13.59 3.10
CA ASP A 16 -9.27 13.47 4.57
C ASP A 16 -8.75 12.11 5.08
N ILE A 17 -8.06 11.34 4.24
CA ILE A 17 -7.50 10.04 4.61
C ILE A 17 -6.12 10.24 5.23
N ASN A 18 -5.97 9.83 6.49
CA ASN A 18 -4.74 9.94 7.23
C ASN A 18 -3.71 8.90 6.75
N LEU A 19 -2.52 9.36 6.35
CA LEU A 19 -1.40 8.49 5.94
C LEU A 19 -0.88 7.59 7.08
N ASN A 20 -1.12 7.99 8.33
CA ASN A 20 -0.82 7.21 9.52
C ASN A 20 -1.94 6.22 9.87
N SER A 21 -2.98 6.07 9.02
CA SER A 21 -3.93 4.97 9.18
C SER A 21 -3.19 3.65 8.97
N GLU A 22 -3.54 2.67 9.79
CA GLU A 22 -2.86 1.38 9.88
C GLU A 22 -3.84 0.26 9.59
N ILE A 23 -3.33 -0.82 9.01
CA ILE A 23 -4.04 -2.10 8.83
C ILE A 23 -3.23 -3.19 9.52
N ASP A 24 -3.94 -3.99 10.30
CA ASP A 24 -3.41 -5.20 10.91
C ASP A 24 -3.58 -6.39 9.96
N PHE A 25 -2.50 -7.13 9.76
CA PHE A 25 -2.46 -8.34 8.93
C PHE A 25 -2.07 -9.53 9.80
N ASP A 26 -2.95 -10.52 9.92
CA ASP A 26 -2.59 -11.82 10.50
C ASP A 26 -1.88 -12.66 9.44
N VAL A 27 -0.59 -12.94 9.68
CA VAL A 27 0.22 -13.84 8.88
C VAL A 27 0.66 -14.99 9.79
N ASN A 28 0.10 -16.18 9.57
CA ASN A 28 0.45 -17.39 10.32
C ASN A 28 0.35 -17.24 11.86
N GLY A 29 -0.58 -16.41 12.34
CA GLY A 29 -0.77 -16.13 13.77
C GLY A 29 0.10 -15.01 14.33
N GLU A 30 0.91 -14.35 13.50
CA GLU A 30 1.63 -13.12 13.85
C GLU A 30 0.93 -11.90 13.24
N ILE A 31 0.62 -10.90 14.08
CA ILE A 31 0.01 -9.65 13.62
C ILE A 31 1.11 -8.70 13.15
N HIS A 32 1.05 -8.33 11.87
CA HIS A 32 1.87 -7.29 11.26
C HIS A 32 1.01 -6.06 11.01
N THR A 33 1.38 -4.92 11.59
CA THR A 33 0.69 -3.65 11.38
C THR A 33 1.45 -2.81 10.35
N LEU A 34 0.77 -2.39 9.28
CA LEU A 34 1.36 -1.52 8.24
C LEU A 34 0.55 -0.24 8.08
N SER A 35 1.23 0.91 8.01
CA SER A 35 0.59 2.19 7.70
C SER A 35 0.41 2.39 6.19
N PHE A 36 -0.58 3.17 5.80
CA PHE A 36 -0.78 3.55 4.39
C PHE A 36 0.47 4.25 3.82
N GLY A 37 1.09 5.14 4.61
CA GLY A 37 2.33 5.80 4.25
C GLY A 37 3.46 4.80 3.95
N TYR A 38 3.64 3.79 4.80
CA TYR A 38 4.67 2.77 4.60
C TYR A 38 4.41 1.92 3.34
N ILE A 39 3.15 1.54 3.10
CA ILE A 39 2.77 0.79 1.90
C ILE A 39 3.09 1.62 0.64
N ILE A 40 2.71 2.90 0.61
CA ILE A 40 3.04 3.79 -0.52
C ILE A 40 4.55 3.85 -0.71
N GLU A 41 5.31 4.18 0.32
CA GLU A 41 6.78 4.31 0.23
C GLU A 41 7.41 3.05 -0.34
N THR A 42 6.98 1.87 0.10
CA THR A 42 7.52 0.60 -0.38
C THR A 42 7.25 0.38 -1.87
N PHE A 43 6.03 0.65 -2.35
CA PHE A 43 5.72 0.53 -3.78
C PHE A 43 6.39 1.63 -4.62
N MET A 44 6.72 2.78 -4.03
CA MET A 44 7.47 3.84 -4.70
C MET A 44 8.95 3.50 -4.91
N MET A 45 9.49 2.48 -4.23
CA MET A 45 10.82 1.94 -4.50
C MET A 45 10.85 0.91 -5.65
N ALA A 46 9.68 0.47 -6.14
CA ALA A 46 9.58 -0.49 -7.23
C ALA A 46 9.84 0.17 -8.60
N SER A 47 9.70 -0.61 -9.68
CA SER A 47 9.84 -0.10 -11.05
C SER A 47 8.84 1.04 -11.34
N HIS A 48 9.19 1.95 -12.25
CA HIS A 48 8.32 3.06 -12.62
C HIS A 48 6.94 2.58 -13.13
N ALA A 49 6.89 1.46 -13.86
CA ALA A 49 5.63 0.86 -14.30
C ALA A 49 4.76 0.41 -13.10
N SER A 50 5.38 -0.17 -12.07
CA SER A 50 4.70 -0.56 -10.83
C SER A 50 4.16 0.66 -10.07
N GLN A 51 4.92 1.76 -10.02
CA GLN A 51 4.48 3.01 -9.41
C GLN A 51 3.23 3.57 -10.10
N LEU A 52 3.24 3.61 -11.43
CA LEU A 52 2.09 4.06 -12.23
C LEU A 52 0.86 3.16 -12.02
N ALA A 53 1.06 1.84 -11.98
CA ALA A 53 -0.01 0.89 -11.72
C ALA A 53 -0.62 1.07 -10.32
N PHE A 54 0.22 1.32 -9.30
CA PHE A 54 -0.22 1.62 -7.94
C PHE A 54 -1.10 2.87 -7.90
N LEU A 55 -0.62 3.99 -8.49
CA LEU A 55 -1.38 5.24 -8.53
C LEU A 55 -2.73 5.07 -9.26
N ALA A 56 -2.74 4.38 -10.40
CA ALA A 56 -3.98 4.15 -11.15
C ALA A 56 -4.98 3.29 -10.37
N ALA A 57 -4.51 2.26 -9.66
CA ALA A 57 -5.35 1.43 -8.82
C ALA A 57 -5.90 2.20 -7.61
N LEU A 58 -5.06 3.03 -6.97
CA LEU A 58 -5.46 3.90 -5.87
C LEU A 58 -6.51 4.91 -6.33
N GLN A 59 -6.31 5.58 -7.48
CA GLN A 59 -7.30 6.49 -8.08
C GLN A 59 -8.65 5.80 -8.32
N LYS A 60 -8.64 4.55 -8.77
CA LYS A 60 -9.87 3.76 -8.95
C LYS A 60 -10.52 3.40 -7.61
N ALA A 61 -9.72 3.09 -6.59
CA ALA A 61 -10.20 2.82 -5.25
C ALA A 61 -10.92 4.04 -4.64
N MET A 62 -10.37 5.24 -4.83
CA MET A 62 -11.00 6.50 -4.38
C MET A 62 -12.37 6.76 -5.01
N GLN A 63 -12.63 6.24 -6.21
CA GLN A 63 -13.93 6.37 -6.86
C GLN A 63 -15.00 5.42 -6.27
N SER A 64 -14.58 4.48 -5.42
CA SER A 64 -15.41 3.40 -4.90
C SER A 64 -15.71 3.56 -3.41
N ASN A 65 -16.21 4.72 -2.97
CA ASN A 65 -16.51 5.05 -1.57
C ASN A 65 -15.33 4.77 -0.59
N ASP A 66 -15.52 5.00 0.71
CA ASP A 66 -14.43 4.85 1.70
C ASP A 66 -13.92 3.40 1.83
N GLU A 67 -14.80 2.39 1.69
CA GLU A 67 -14.40 0.97 1.71
C GLU A 67 -13.43 0.59 0.59
N GLY A 68 -13.46 1.31 -0.55
CA GLY A 68 -12.60 1.03 -1.69
C GLY A 68 -11.12 1.24 -1.35
N VAL A 69 -10.83 2.28 -0.56
CA VAL A 69 -9.47 2.67 -0.19
C VAL A 69 -8.90 1.70 0.83
N GLU A 70 -9.68 1.35 1.86
CA GLU A 70 -9.26 0.38 2.87
C GLU A 70 -8.94 -0.98 2.24
N LYS A 71 -9.84 -1.50 1.40
CA LYS A 71 -9.63 -2.77 0.68
C LYS A 71 -8.44 -2.71 -0.27
N PHE A 72 -8.18 -1.55 -0.88
CA PHE A 72 -6.99 -1.35 -1.70
C PHE A 72 -5.72 -1.52 -0.85
N PHE A 73 -5.62 -0.80 0.27
CA PHE A 73 -4.44 -0.89 1.14
C PHE A 73 -4.29 -2.26 1.79
N GLU A 74 -5.39 -2.94 2.11
CA GLU A 74 -5.38 -4.32 2.58
C GLU A 74 -4.72 -5.24 1.53
N GLY A 75 -5.18 -5.18 0.27
CA GLY A 75 -4.61 -5.98 -0.82
C GLY A 75 -3.14 -5.67 -1.08
N MET A 76 -2.76 -4.40 -1.05
CA MET A 76 -1.36 -3.98 -1.25
C MET A 76 -0.45 -4.40 -0.09
N GLY A 77 -0.93 -4.31 1.15
CA GLY A 77 -0.22 -4.76 2.34
C GLY A 77 -0.02 -6.27 2.35
N GLN A 78 -1.04 -7.05 1.97
CA GLN A 78 -0.90 -8.51 1.80
C GLN A 78 0.15 -8.85 0.73
N LEU A 79 0.13 -8.17 -0.42
CA LEU A 79 1.12 -8.41 -1.49
C LEU A 79 2.55 -8.11 -1.01
N LEU A 80 2.73 -7.02 -0.27
CA LEU A 80 4.01 -6.64 0.34
C LEU A 80 4.48 -7.75 1.29
N LEU A 81 3.64 -8.15 2.24
CA LEU A 81 3.97 -9.20 3.21
C LEU A 81 4.32 -10.52 2.53
N MET A 82 3.54 -10.97 1.54
CA MET A 82 3.84 -12.17 0.75
C MET A 82 5.20 -12.08 0.04
N THR A 83 5.56 -10.90 -0.49
CA THR A 83 6.85 -10.67 -1.15
C THR A 83 8.02 -10.69 -0.17
N HIS A 84 7.85 -10.12 1.03
CA HIS A 84 8.88 -10.15 2.07
C HIS A 84 9.05 -11.54 2.69
N LEU A 85 7.95 -12.26 2.94
CA LEU A 85 7.97 -13.62 3.46
C LEU A 85 8.59 -14.60 2.46
N SER A 86 8.26 -14.49 1.17
CA SER A 86 8.86 -15.33 0.13
C SER A 86 10.38 -15.16 0.02
N LYS A 87 10.92 -13.95 0.23
CA LYS A 87 12.37 -13.72 0.31
C LYS A 87 13.02 -14.36 1.54
N ASN A 88 12.29 -14.50 2.64
CA ASN A 88 12.77 -15.20 3.84
C ASN A 88 12.66 -16.74 3.74
N ILE A 89 11.96 -17.26 2.73
CA ILE A 89 11.83 -18.71 2.46
C ILE A 89 12.98 -19.22 1.55
N GLU A 90 13.82 -18.33 1.01
CA GLU A 90 15.09 -18.73 0.41
C GLU A 90 16.05 -19.22 1.51
N THR A 91 15.97 -20.51 1.81
CA THR A 91 16.82 -21.23 2.79
C THR A 91 18.30 -21.25 2.37
N PRO A 92 19.23 -21.33 3.36
CA PRO A 92 20.68 -21.44 3.16
C PRO A 92 21.14 -22.67 2.36
#